data_AF-A0A927YZI0-F1
#
_entry.id   AF-A0A927YZI0-F1
#
_cell.length_a   1.000
_cell.length_b   1.000
_cell.length_c   1.000
_cell.angle_alpha   90.00
_cell.angle_beta   90.00
_cell.angle_gamma   90.00
#
_symmetry.space_group_name_H-M   'P 1'
#
loop_
_entity.id
_entity.type
_entity.pdbx_description
1 polymer ?
#
loop_
_entity_poly.entity_id
_entity_poly.type
_entity_poly.pdbx_seq_one_letter_code
_entity_poly.pdbx_strand_id
1 'polypeptide(L)'
;MFTKIRNLYYKIKYSNLKGGAVGVIIGNNKSKTNFDEKVAEVADRTTPCYKTNDEVLAYVRERYNLTSDTLSRSAVENYKVNYIMNVCPELLETPEYKIPQGKKAPTRKQMQMFHENSNKRFSEAFDYPMEKLGLELECYTFTHPLADGSDVTFKIVSNKTHDQLALSSSVNRSVTPDEQRIISRIHNEIDVFKGVTKEDIDKRTNRFLGYAMAVIELEKNRN
;
A
#
# COMPACT_ATOMS: atom_id res chain seq x y z
N MET A 1 5.04 -21.09 -23.31
CA MET A 1 4.93 -21.57 -21.92
C MET A 1 6.00 -21.01 -20.96
N PHE A 2 7.13 -20.47 -21.46
CA PHE A 2 8.20 -19.84 -20.65
C PHE A 2 7.95 -18.36 -20.26
N THR A 3 6.96 -17.71 -20.88
CA THR A 3 6.62 -16.29 -20.66
C THR A 3 6.00 -16.04 -19.28
N LYS A 4 5.36 -17.05 -18.67
CA LYS A 4 4.65 -16.92 -17.37
C LYS A 4 5.58 -16.84 -16.15
N ILE A 5 6.79 -17.40 -16.23
CA ILE A 5 7.71 -17.49 -15.08
C ILE A 5 8.63 -16.27 -14.99
N ARG A 6 9.00 -15.67 -16.12
CA ARG A 6 9.82 -14.45 -16.16
C ARG A 6 9.06 -13.21 -15.66
N ASN A 7 7.73 -13.21 -15.83
CA ASN A 7 6.82 -12.20 -15.28
C ASN A 7 6.69 -12.25 -13.75
N LEU A 8 7.13 -13.34 -13.11
CA LEU A 8 7.11 -13.52 -11.66
C LEU A 8 8.26 -12.77 -10.95
N TYR A 9 9.20 -12.19 -11.70
CA TYR A 9 10.45 -11.68 -11.14
C TYR A 9 10.37 -10.28 -10.52
N TYR A 10 9.36 -9.50 -10.88
CA TYR A 10 9.10 -8.18 -10.28
C TYR A 10 8.19 -8.25 -9.04
N LYS A 11 7.80 -9.47 -8.65
CA LYS A 11 6.83 -9.81 -7.59
C LYS A 11 7.20 -9.35 -6.18
N ILE A 12 8.44 -8.89 -5.94
CA ILE A 12 9.00 -8.75 -4.57
C ILE A 12 9.77 -7.44 -4.33
N LYS A 13 10.09 -6.63 -5.34
CA LYS A 13 10.92 -5.42 -5.10
C LYS A 13 10.16 -4.30 -4.38
N TYR A 14 8.83 -4.28 -4.47
CA TYR A 14 7.98 -3.26 -3.87
C TYR A 14 7.00 -3.93 -2.90
N SER A 15 7.50 -4.37 -1.75
CA SER A 15 6.66 -4.77 -0.64
C SER A 15 5.83 -3.56 -0.18
N ASN A 16 4.51 -3.69 -0.31
CA ASN A 16 3.51 -2.94 0.45
C ASN A 16 3.52 -1.42 0.32
N LEU A 17 3.19 -0.95 -0.88
CA LEU A 17 2.84 0.46 -1.11
C LEU A 17 1.56 0.93 -0.39
N LYS A 18 0.74 0.02 0.17
CA LYS A 18 -0.58 0.36 0.73
C LYS A 18 -1.01 -0.44 1.98
N GLY A 19 -0.09 -0.94 2.81
CA GLY A 19 -0.46 -1.56 4.09
C GLY A 19 -1.41 -2.77 4.03
N GLY A 20 -1.55 -3.39 2.85
CA GLY A 20 -2.31 -4.62 2.59
C GLY A 20 -1.50 -5.52 1.65
N ALA A 21 -1.91 -6.79 1.57
CA ALA A 21 -1.20 -7.89 0.91
C ALA A 21 -0.48 -7.49 -0.39
N VAL A 22 0.83 -7.79 -0.44
CA VAL A 22 1.75 -7.80 -1.59
C VAL A 22 1.16 -7.27 -2.91
N GLY A 23 1.34 -5.97 -3.17
CA GLY A 23 1.07 -5.39 -4.48
C GLY A 23 2.04 -5.91 -5.54
N VAL A 24 1.54 -6.62 -6.56
CA VAL A 24 2.37 -7.16 -7.66
C VAL A 24 2.28 -6.23 -8.86
N ILE A 25 3.36 -5.50 -9.16
CA ILE A 25 3.48 -4.74 -10.42
C ILE A 25 4.04 -5.69 -11.50
N ILE A 26 3.22 -6.02 -12.49
CA ILE A 26 3.61 -6.88 -13.63
C ILE A 26 4.11 -5.97 -14.76
N GLY A 27 5.42 -6.01 -15.04
CA GLY A 27 6.05 -5.24 -16.12
C GLY A 27 7.13 -6.03 -16.86
N ASN A 28 7.42 -5.64 -18.10
CA ASN A 28 8.59 -6.10 -18.85
C ASN A 28 9.80 -5.19 -18.54
N ASN A 29 11.01 -5.53 -19.03
CA ASN A 29 12.21 -4.72 -18.75
C ASN A 29 12.08 -3.26 -19.23
N LYS A 30 11.39 -3.00 -20.34
CA LYS A 30 11.16 -1.64 -20.84
C LYS A 30 10.23 -0.85 -19.92
N SER A 31 9.13 -1.47 -19.46
CA SER A 31 8.23 -0.82 -18.51
C SER A 31 8.87 -0.60 -17.14
N LYS A 32 9.84 -1.44 -16.75
CA LYS A 32 10.63 -1.24 -15.53
C LYS A 32 11.53 0.00 -15.63
N THR A 33 12.32 0.09 -16.69
CA THR A 33 13.18 1.27 -16.93
C THR A 33 12.33 2.53 -16.99
N ASN A 34 11.19 2.49 -17.70
CA ASN A 34 10.25 3.61 -17.76
C ASN A 34 9.69 4.00 -16.38
N PHE A 35 9.38 3.02 -15.51
CA PHE A 35 8.91 3.31 -14.16
C PHE A 35 10.00 3.90 -13.28
N ASP A 36 11.20 3.32 -13.29
CA ASP A 36 12.33 3.80 -12.50
C ASP A 36 12.75 5.23 -12.94
N GLU A 37 12.67 5.53 -14.25
CA GLU A 37 12.86 6.86 -14.84
C GLU A 37 11.78 7.84 -14.36
N LYS A 38 10.50 7.50 -14.48
CA LYS A 38 9.40 8.35 -14.01
C LYS A 38 9.45 8.62 -12.51
N VAL A 39 9.82 7.62 -11.71
CA VAL A 39 10.01 7.80 -10.26
C VAL A 39 11.17 8.77 -9.99
N ALA A 40 12.24 8.73 -10.78
CA ALA A 40 13.33 9.69 -10.69
C ALA A 40 12.88 11.11 -11.10
N GLU A 41 12.15 11.24 -12.22
CA GLU A 41 11.57 12.52 -12.66
C GLU A 41 10.63 13.13 -11.60
N VAL A 42 9.81 12.30 -10.94
CA VAL A 42 9.01 12.76 -9.80
C VAL A 42 9.89 13.19 -8.64
N ALA A 43 10.95 12.45 -8.31
CA ALA A 43 11.87 12.82 -7.23
C ALA A 43 12.50 14.19 -7.46
N ASP A 44 12.98 14.46 -8.68
CA ASP A 44 13.71 15.69 -9.03
C ASP A 44 12.85 16.95 -8.93
N ARG A 45 11.53 16.84 -9.13
CA ARG A 45 10.59 17.98 -9.08
C ARG A 45 9.74 18.04 -7.82
N THR A 46 9.78 17.02 -6.96
CA THR A 46 8.95 16.98 -5.75
C THR A 46 9.64 17.76 -4.63
N THR A 47 8.97 18.78 -4.10
CA THR A 47 9.36 19.42 -2.84
C THR A 47 8.75 18.67 -1.66
N PRO A 48 9.48 18.46 -0.54
CA PRO A 48 8.90 17.88 0.66
C PRO A 48 7.62 18.60 1.11
N CYS A 49 6.56 17.85 1.32
CA CYS A 49 5.21 18.38 1.56
C CYS A 49 4.41 17.51 2.53
N TYR A 50 5.12 16.86 3.46
CA TYR A 50 4.55 15.93 4.43
C TYR A 50 3.37 16.52 5.22
N LYS A 51 2.35 15.70 5.43
CA LYS A 51 1.19 15.96 6.30
C LYS A 51 1.05 14.87 7.35
N THR A 52 0.77 15.30 8.59
CA THR A 52 0.46 14.37 9.68
C THR A 52 -0.86 13.66 9.43
N ASN A 53 -1.10 12.55 10.12
CA ASN A 53 -2.38 11.86 10.07
C ASN A 53 -3.56 12.81 10.37
N ASP A 54 -3.44 13.72 11.34
CA ASP A 54 -4.50 14.66 11.69
C ASP A 54 -4.79 15.66 10.57
N GLU A 55 -3.76 16.19 9.89
CA GLU A 55 -3.92 17.06 8.72
C GLU A 55 -4.61 16.31 7.56
N VAL A 56 -4.23 15.05 7.31
CA VAL A 56 -4.86 14.22 6.28
C VAL A 56 -6.31 13.92 6.63
N LEU A 57 -6.60 13.53 7.87
CA LEU A 57 -7.96 13.28 8.34
C LEU A 57 -8.83 14.53 8.27
N ALA A 58 -8.28 15.71 8.57
CA ALA A 58 -8.98 16.98 8.42
C ALA A 58 -9.34 17.26 6.95
N TYR A 59 -8.39 17.09 6.03
CA TYR A 59 -8.64 17.23 4.59
C TYR A 59 -9.71 16.28 4.08
N VAL A 60 -9.63 14.99 4.45
CA VAL A 60 -10.64 13.99 4.02
C VAL A 60 -12.00 14.31 4.64
N ARG A 61 -12.04 14.79 5.89
CA ARG A 61 -13.28 15.21 6.55
C ARG A 61 -13.97 16.35 5.83
N GLU A 62 -13.22 17.39 5.49
CA GLU A 62 -13.75 18.54 4.75
C GLU A 62 -14.22 18.16 3.35
N ARG A 63 -13.47 17.31 2.64
CA ARG A 63 -13.72 17.00 1.23
C ARG A 63 -14.75 15.88 1.01
N TYR A 64 -14.80 14.89 1.90
CA TYR A 64 -15.58 13.66 1.71
C TYR A 64 -16.55 13.35 2.86
N ASN A 65 -16.75 14.25 3.82
CA ASN A 65 -17.63 14.04 4.98
C ASN A 65 -17.24 12.82 5.82
N LEU A 66 -15.95 12.73 6.17
CA LEU A 66 -15.40 11.64 6.98
C LEU A 66 -16.08 11.53 8.36
N THR A 67 -16.58 10.33 8.68
CA THR A 67 -17.20 10.01 9.97
C THR A 67 -16.36 9.00 10.75
N SER A 68 -16.44 9.03 12.09
CA SER A 68 -15.81 8.00 12.94
C SER A 68 -16.50 6.65 12.73
N ASP A 69 -15.73 5.58 12.76
CA ASP A 69 -16.20 4.20 12.68
C ASP A 69 -15.42 3.31 13.65
N THR A 70 -15.89 2.08 13.84
CA THR A 70 -15.25 1.08 14.69
C THR A 70 -14.51 0.04 13.85
N LEU A 71 -13.36 -0.42 14.34
CA LEU A 71 -12.67 -1.56 13.75
C LEU A 71 -13.28 -2.84 14.28
N SER A 72 -13.58 -3.77 13.37
CA SER A 72 -13.84 -5.14 13.78
C SER A 72 -12.55 -5.75 14.33
N ARG A 73 -12.69 -6.75 15.22
CA ARG A 73 -11.55 -7.50 15.75
C ARG A 73 -10.65 -8.06 14.63
N SER A 74 -11.27 -8.61 13.58
CA SER A 74 -10.54 -9.12 12.42
C SER A 74 -9.78 -8.03 11.66
N ALA A 75 -10.32 -6.81 11.57
CA ALA A 75 -9.61 -5.69 10.95
C ALA A 75 -8.39 -5.27 11.79
N VAL A 76 -8.52 -5.25 13.13
CA VAL A 76 -7.39 -5.00 14.04
C VAL A 76 -6.31 -6.06 13.90
N GLU A 77 -6.69 -7.35 13.89
CA GLU A 77 -5.76 -8.47 13.72
C GLU A 77 -5.04 -8.40 12.35
N ASN A 78 -5.76 -8.08 11.28
CA ASN A 78 -5.15 -7.89 9.96
C ASN A 78 -4.20 -6.69 9.93
N TYR A 79 -4.56 -5.57 10.56
CA TYR A 79 -3.66 -4.42 10.66
C TYR A 79 -2.38 -4.79 11.42
N LYS A 80 -2.52 -5.47 12.56
CA LYS A 80 -1.41 -5.97 13.38
C LYS A 80 -0.43 -6.81 12.56
N VAL A 81 -0.94 -7.82 11.85
CA VAL A 81 -0.10 -8.70 11.02
C VAL A 81 0.63 -7.91 9.95
N ASN A 82 -0.06 -7.02 9.24
CA ASN A 82 0.57 -6.17 8.23
C ASN A 82 1.60 -5.22 8.84
N TYR A 83 1.35 -4.66 10.03
CA TYR A 83 2.29 -3.81 10.73
C TYR A 83 3.57 -4.57 11.07
N ILE A 84 3.47 -5.75 11.70
CA ILE A 84 4.65 -6.56 12.06
C ILE A 84 5.43 -7.01 10.82
N MET A 85 4.74 -7.51 9.79
CA MET A 85 5.42 -8.03 8.61
C MET A 85 6.20 -6.95 7.85
N ASN A 86 5.84 -5.67 7.99
CA ASN A 86 6.38 -4.58 7.16
C ASN A 86 7.21 -3.55 7.92
N VAL A 87 6.83 -3.26 9.15
CA VAL A 87 7.41 -2.15 9.93
C VAL A 87 8.38 -2.68 10.96
N CYS A 88 8.02 -3.77 11.65
CA CYS A 88 8.86 -4.41 12.66
C CYS A 88 9.11 -5.91 12.38
N PRO A 89 9.64 -6.26 11.20
CA PRO A 89 9.89 -7.65 10.80
C PRO A 89 10.89 -8.39 11.70
N GLU A 90 11.65 -7.67 12.51
CA GLU A 90 12.59 -8.16 13.52
C GLU A 90 11.91 -8.77 14.75
N LEU A 91 10.61 -8.50 14.97
CA LEU A 91 9.84 -9.16 16.03
C LEU A 91 9.54 -10.64 15.72
N LEU A 92 9.74 -11.06 14.47
CA LEU A 92 9.47 -12.42 14.02
C LEU A 92 10.71 -13.31 14.17
N GLU A 93 10.53 -14.49 14.74
CA GLU A 93 11.60 -15.47 14.96
C GLU A 93 12.15 -16.01 13.65
N THR A 94 11.27 -16.27 12.68
CA THR A 94 11.68 -16.79 11.38
C THR A 94 12.22 -15.65 10.52
N PRO A 95 13.49 -15.67 10.07
CA PRO A 95 14.04 -14.61 9.21
C PRO A 95 13.34 -14.55 7.85
N GLU A 96 13.30 -13.37 7.26
CA GLU A 96 12.70 -13.17 5.93
C GLU A 96 13.52 -13.87 4.84
N TYR A 97 12.87 -14.77 4.09
CA TYR A 97 13.47 -15.35 2.89
C TYR A 97 13.38 -14.37 1.72
N LYS A 98 14.51 -13.78 1.35
CA LYS A 98 14.60 -12.91 0.18
C LYS A 98 14.87 -13.73 -1.07
N ILE A 99 13.97 -13.65 -2.05
CA ILE A 99 14.23 -14.23 -3.36
C ILE A 99 15.45 -13.52 -3.98
N PRO A 100 16.48 -14.26 -4.44
CA PRO A 100 17.67 -13.65 -5.02
C PRO A 100 17.32 -12.72 -6.18
N GLN A 101 17.79 -11.48 -6.12
CA GLN A 101 17.66 -10.51 -7.19
C GLN A 101 18.80 -10.71 -8.22
N GLY A 102 18.49 -10.66 -9.51
CA GLY A 102 19.38 -11.09 -10.59
C GLY A 102 18.69 -11.06 -11.96
N LYS A 103 19.33 -11.59 -13.01
CA LYS A 103 18.72 -11.61 -14.37
C LYS A 103 17.80 -12.83 -14.60
N LYS A 104 17.90 -13.85 -13.76
CA LYS A 104 17.21 -15.15 -13.94
C LYS A 104 15.98 -15.22 -13.04
N ALA A 105 14.86 -15.65 -13.61
CA ALA A 105 13.61 -15.88 -12.88
C ALA A 105 13.79 -16.89 -11.72
N PRO A 106 12.97 -16.83 -10.65
CA PRO A 106 13.13 -17.70 -9.51
C PRO A 106 12.66 -19.08 -9.91
N THR A 107 13.35 -20.10 -9.45
CA THR A 107 12.94 -21.49 -9.63
C THR A 107 11.66 -21.76 -8.84
N ARG A 108 10.91 -22.81 -9.23
CA ARG A 108 9.75 -23.29 -8.48
C ARG A 108 10.09 -23.57 -7.01
N LYS A 109 11.27 -24.16 -6.77
CA LYS A 109 11.79 -24.43 -5.41
C LYS A 109 11.96 -23.15 -4.60
N GLN A 110 12.56 -22.09 -5.19
CA GLN A 110 12.71 -20.80 -4.51
C GLN A 110 11.36 -20.13 -4.22
N MET A 111 10.39 -20.23 -5.14
CA MET A 111 9.04 -19.72 -4.91
C MET A 111 8.31 -20.47 -3.81
N GLN A 112 8.47 -21.78 -3.74
CA GLN A 112 7.91 -22.61 -2.69
C GLN A 112 8.50 -22.25 -1.32
N MET A 113 9.83 -22.15 -1.23
CA MET A 113 10.52 -21.72 0.00
C MET A 113 10.06 -20.34 0.45
N PHE A 114 9.92 -19.39 -0.49
CA PHE A 114 9.39 -18.06 -0.18
C PHE A 114 7.96 -18.12 0.40
N HIS A 115 7.09 -18.95 -0.18
CA HIS A 115 5.72 -19.07 0.28
C HIS A 115 5.63 -19.73 1.66
N GLU A 116 6.36 -20.83 1.87
CA GLU A 116 6.44 -21.52 3.17
C GLU A 116 7.00 -20.60 4.27
N ASN A 117 8.07 -19.86 3.97
CA ASN A 117 8.63 -18.85 4.88
C ASN A 117 7.62 -17.73 5.17
N SER A 118 6.94 -17.21 4.15
CA SER A 118 5.95 -16.14 4.30
C SER A 118 4.76 -16.58 5.15
N ASN A 119 4.27 -17.81 4.95
CA ASN A 119 3.17 -18.37 5.76
C ASN A 119 3.60 -18.54 7.21
N LYS A 120 4.83 -19.03 7.46
CA LYS A 120 5.35 -19.16 8.82
C LYS A 120 5.47 -17.80 9.52
N ARG A 121 6.05 -16.81 8.84
CA ARG A 121 6.15 -15.42 9.34
C ARG A 121 4.77 -14.79 9.56
N PHE A 122 3.80 -15.07 8.70
CA PHE A 122 2.42 -14.63 8.88
C PHE A 122 1.79 -15.22 10.13
N SER A 123 1.96 -16.54 10.37
CA SER A 123 1.47 -17.19 11.59
C SER A 123 2.11 -16.60 12.85
N GLU A 124 3.44 -16.39 12.84
CA GLU A 124 4.15 -15.74 13.96
C GLU A 124 3.61 -14.32 14.22
N ALA A 125 3.38 -13.52 13.17
CA ALA A 125 2.79 -12.18 13.31
C ALA A 125 1.34 -12.23 13.80
N PHE A 126 0.58 -13.24 13.39
CA PHE A 126 -0.81 -13.44 13.82
C PHE A 126 -0.89 -13.80 15.31
N ASP A 127 0.03 -14.63 15.80
CA ASP A 127 0.08 -15.04 17.20
C ASP A 127 0.71 -13.99 18.13
N TYR A 128 1.39 -12.97 17.57
CA TYR A 128 2.03 -11.93 18.37
C TYR A 128 1.01 -11.11 19.20
N PRO A 129 1.25 -10.86 20.50
CA PRO A 129 0.34 -10.10 21.36
C PRO A 129 0.18 -8.64 20.90
N MET A 130 -1.05 -8.18 20.72
CA MET A 130 -1.35 -6.82 20.23
C MET A 130 -0.90 -5.75 21.22
N GLU A 131 -1.03 -6.03 22.52
CA GLU A 131 -0.74 -5.11 23.62
C GLU A 131 0.73 -4.71 23.68
N LYS A 132 1.62 -5.57 23.18
CA LYS A 132 3.07 -5.31 23.13
C LYS A 132 3.47 -4.30 22.05
N LEU A 133 2.59 -4.03 21.08
CA LEU A 133 2.88 -3.13 19.97
C LEU A 133 2.55 -1.67 20.27
N GLY A 134 1.78 -1.39 21.33
CA GLY A 134 1.40 -0.03 21.71
C GLY A 134 0.63 0.72 20.60
N LEU A 135 -0.15 0.00 19.79
CA LEU A 135 -0.87 0.58 18.65
C LEU A 135 -2.16 1.25 19.11
N GLU A 136 -2.24 2.56 18.91
CA GLU A 136 -3.47 3.34 19.07
C GLU A 136 -4.16 3.50 17.71
N LEU A 137 -5.18 2.68 17.46
CA LEU A 137 -5.88 2.64 16.19
C LEU A 137 -7.23 3.36 16.24
N GLU A 138 -7.44 4.25 15.29
CA GLU A 138 -8.73 4.88 15.02
C GLU A 138 -9.21 4.52 13.62
N CYS A 139 -10.53 4.44 13.45
CA CYS A 139 -11.13 4.14 12.17
C CYS A 139 -12.13 5.21 11.78
N TYR A 140 -12.13 5.49 10.49
CA TYR A 140 -13.00 6.47 9.87
C TYR A 140 -13.52 5.96 8.54
N THR A 141 -14.69 6.42 8.14
CA THR A 141 -15.33 6.03 6.90
C THR A 141 -15.93 7.22 6.17
N PHE A 142 -15.98 7.12 4.85
CA PHE A 142 -16.80 7.99 4.01
C PHE A 142 -17.30 7.19 2.81
N THR A 143 -18.36 7.67 2.16
CA THR A 143 -18.91 7.05 0.96
C THR A 143 -18.77 7.96 -0.25
N HIS A 144 -18.72 7.34 -1.43
CA HIS A 144 -18.79 8.05 -2.69
C HIS A 144 -19.84 7.38 -3.59
N PRO A 145 -20.84 8.14 -4.07
CA PRO A 145 -21.89 7.58 -4.91
C PRO A 145 -21.37 7.20 -6.29
N LEU A 146 -21.88 6.10 -6.83
CA LEU A 146 -21.64 5.63 -8.19
C LEU A 146 -22.86 5.92 -9.08
N ALA A 147 -22.66 5.83 -10.40
CA ALA A 147 -23.69 6.17 -11.38
C ALA A 147 -24.93 5.27 -11.32
N ASP A 148 -24.80 4.05 -10.78
CA ASP A 148 -25.89 3.08 -10.61
C ASP A 148 -26.65 3.26 -9.28
N GLY A 149 -26.31 4.28 -8.49
CA GLY A 149 -26.91 4.53 -7.18
C GLY A 149 -26.36 3.69 -6.04
N SER A 150 -25.36 2.84 -6.29
CA SER A 150 -24.59 2.19 -5.21
C SER A 150 -23.48 3.10 -4.68
N ASP A 151 -22.97 2.80 -3.48
CA ASP A 151 -21.88 3.54 -2.86
C ASP A 151 -20.59 2.74 -2.79
N VAL A 152 -19.47 3.42 -3.03
CA VAL A 152 -18.15 2.93 -2.59
C VAL A 152 -17.94 3.37 -1.15
N THR A 153 -17.67 2.42 -0.26
CA THR A 153 -17.24 2.72 1.10
C THR A 153 -15.72 2.80 1.14
N PHE A 154 -15.20 3.93 1.57
CA PHE A 154 -13.79 4.10 1.90
C PHE A 154 -13.60 4.01 3.40
N LYS A 155 -12.56 3.29 3.82
CA LYS A 155 -12.19 3.09 5.22
C LYS A 155 -10.76 3.52 5.45
N ILE A 156 -10.56 4.38 6.44
CA ILE A 156 -9.26 4.88 6.88
C ILE A 156 -8.98 4.30 8.26
N VAL A 157 -7.83 3.66 8.41
CA VAL A 157 -7.27 3.24 9.71
C VAL A 157 -6.06 4.12 10.01
N SER A 158 -6.15 4.91 11.07
CA SER A 158 -5.08 5.78 11.56
C SER A 158 -4.41 5.11 12.76
N ASN A 159 -3.09 5.01 12.73
CA ASN A 159 -2.26 4.61 13.87
C ASN A 159 -1.59 5.87 14.41
N LYS A 160 -2.11 6.36 15.54
CA LYS A 160 -1.66 7.61 16.15
C LYS A 160 -0.22 7.53 16.64
N THR A 161 0.17 6.39 17.20
CA THR A 161 1.50 6.17 17.77
C THR A 161 2.62 6.31 16.73
N HIS A 162 2.38 5.89 15.49
CA HIS A 162 3.43 5.78 14.46
C HIS A 162 3.20 6.67 13.24
N ASP A 163 2.21 7.57 13.29
CA ASP A 163 1.82 8.46 12.18
C ASP A 163 1.65 7.73 10.83
N GLN A 164 0.96 6.58 10.92
CA GLN A 164 0.63 5.73 9.77
C GLN A 164 -0.86 5.75 9.48
N LEU A 165 -1.21 5.70 8.20
CA LEU A 165 -2.59 5.71 7.74
C LEU A 165 -2.72 4.66 6.64
N ALA A 166 -3.71 3.78 6.77
CA ALA A 166 -4.09 2.81 5.76
C ALA A 166 -5.47 3.17 5.20
N LEU A 167 -5.57 3.28 3.88
CA LEU A 167 -6.81 3.56 3.16
C LEU A 167 -7.23 2.31 2.38
N SER A 168 -8.47 1.89 2.52
CA SER A 168 -9.08 0.82 1.74
C SER A 168 -10.44 1.24 1.21
N SER A 169 -10.92 0.54 0.18
CA SER A 169 -12.21 0.80 -0.44
C SER A 169 -12.90 -0.52 -0.77
N SER A 170 -14.21 -0.57 -0.60
CA SER A 170 -15.03 -1.74 -0.90
C SER A 170 -16.33 -1.34 -1.56
N VAL A 171 -16.79 -2.19 -2.49
CA VAL A 171 -18.11 -2.11 -3.13
C VAL A 171 -18.75 -3.47 -2.99
N ASN A 172 -20.04 -3.55 -2.68
CA ASN A 172 -20.77 -4.81 -2.50
C ASN A 172 -21.16 -5.47 -3.84
N ARG A 173 -20.32 -5.27 -4.87
CA ARG A 173 -20.44 -5.86 -6.21
C ARG A 173 -19.12 -5.71 -6.96
N SER A 174 -19.05 -6.35 -8.12
CA SER A 174 -17.98 -6.09 -9.08
C SER A 174 -18.00 -4.63 -9.53
N VAL A 175 -16.82 -4.02 -9.57
CA VAL A 175 -16.62 -2.66 -10.07
C VAL A 175 -16.32 -2.67 -11.57
N THR A 176 -16.89 -1.71 -12.29
CA THR A 176 -16.54 -1.48 -13.70
C THR A 176 -15.17 -0.79 -13.82
N PRO A 177 -14.52 -0.81 -15.00
CA PRO A 177 -13.28 -0.07 -15.20
C PRO A 177 -13.40 1.44 -14.92
N ASP A 178 -14.55 2.05 -15.19
CA ASP A 178 -14.78 3.48 -14.94
C ASP A 178 -14.89 3.79 -13.45
N GLU A 179 -15.61 2.95 -12.71
CA GLU A 179 -15.70 3.06 -11.26
C GLU A 179 -14.34 2.82 -10.60
N GLN A 180 -13.58 1.84 -11.11
CA GLN A 180 -12.21 1.60 -10.65
C GLN A 180 -11.33 2.82 -10.88
N ARG A 181 -11.51 3.57 -11.98
CA ARG A 181 -10.80 4.85 -12.21
C ARG A 181 -11.19 5.91 -11.18
N ILE A 182 -12.47 6.04 -10.85
CA ILE A 182 -12.96 6.96 -9.81
C ILE A 182 -12.36 6.61 -8.44
N ILE A 183 -12.43 5.34 -8.05
CA ILE A 183 -11.87 4.83 -6.80
C ILE A 183 -10.37 5.10 -6.74
N SER A 184 -9.64 4.76 -7.80
CA SER A 184 -8.19 4.95 -7.87
C SER A 184 -7.82 6.43 -7.81
N ARG A 185 -8.60 7.32 -8.44
CA ARG A 185 -8.41 8.76 -8.35
C ARG A 185 -8.51 9.26 -6.92
N ILE A 186 -9.54 8.85 -6.17
CA ILE A 186 -9.72 9.26 -4.77
C ILE A 186 -8.55 8.76 -3.91
N HIS A 187 -8.15 7.49 -4.06
CA HIS A 187 -6.97 6.95 -3.38
C HIS A 187 -5.72 7.79 -3.67
N ASN A 188 -5.46 8.07 -4.95
CA ASN A 188 -4.28 8.82 -5.38
C ASN A 188 -4.31 10.28 -4.90
N GLU A 189 -5.48 10.93 -4.89
CA GLU A 189 -5.62 12.29 -4.34
C GLU A 189 -5.23 12.34 -2.86
N ILE A 190 -5.66 11.35 -2.07
CA ILE A 190 -5.32 11.26 -0.64
C ILE A 190 -3.83 10.93 -0.45
N ASP A 191 -3.29 9.98 -1.24
CA ASP A 191 -1.87 9.60 -1.19
C ASP A 191 -0.95 10.80 -1.54
N VAL A 192 -1.32 11.60 -2.53
CA VAL A 192 -0.59 12.83 -2.90
C VAL A 192 -0.73 13.89 -1.82
N PHE A 193 -1.91 14.09 -1.25
CA PHE A 193 -2.13 15.09 -0.20
C PHE A 193 -1.32 14.77 1.07
N LYS A 194 -1.22 13.49 1.45
CA LYS A 194 -0.37 13.05 2.57
C LYS A 194 1.09 13.48 2.41
N GLY A 195 1.55 13.59 1.17
CA GLY A 195 2.87 14.10 0.83
C GLY A 195 4.00 13.20 1.32
N VAL A 196 5.21 13.75 1.21
CA VAL A 196 6.47 13.03 1.48
C VAL A 196 7.44 13.94 2.23
N THR A 197 8.28 13.33 3.08
CA THR A 197 9.41 14.03 3.70
C THR A 197 10.60 14.06 2.75
N LYS A 198 11.64 14.85 3.07
CA LYS A 198 12.90 14.82 2.33
C LYS A 198 13.56 13.44 2.38
N GLU A 199 13.54 12.81 3.55
CA GLU A 199 14.09 11.46 3.73
C GLU A 199 13.36 10.42 2.87
N ASP A 200 12.04 10.55 2.73
CA ASP A 200 11.24 9.67 1.88
C ASP A 200 11.72 9.73 0.42
N ILE A 201 11.94 10.94 -0.09
CA ILE A 201 12.43 11.20 -1.45
C ILE A 201 13.86 10.64 -1.62
N ASP A 202 14.77 11.03 -0.73
CA ASP A 202 16.20 10.68 -0.80
C ASP A 202 16.41 9.16 -0.72
N LYS A 203 15.67 8.48 0.16
CA LYS A 203 15.78 7.01 0.39
C LYS A 203 14.83 6.19 -0.48
N ARG A 204 13.95 6.83 -1.26
CA ARG A 204 12.87 6.19 -2.01
C ARG A 204 12.06 5.22 -1.15
N THR A 205 11.61 5.68 0.01
CA THR A 205 10.82 4.87 0.94
C THR A 205 9.51 4.44 0.29
N ASN A 206 8.82 3.45 0.89
CA ASN A 206 7.49 3.03 0.42
C ASN A 206 6.49 4.19 0.34
N ARG A 207 6.60 5.18 1.24
CA ARG A 207 5.77 6.39 1.18
C ARG A 207 6.03 7.19 -0.09
N PHE A 208 7.31 7.43 -0.43
CA PHE A 208 7.65 8.13 -1.67
C PHE A 208 7.25 7.35 -2.92
N LEU A 209 7.43 6.03 -2.94
CA LEU A 209 7.02 5.21 -4.08
C LEU A 209 5.50 5.22 -4.27
N GLY A 210 4.72 5.19 -3.18
CA GLY A 210 3.27 5.31 -3.22
C GLY A 210 2.83 6.68 -3.75
N TYR A 211 3.45 7.75 -3.24
CA TYR A 211 3.26 9.11 -3.71
C TYR A 211 3.58 9.25 -5.21
N ALA A 212 4.74 8.78 -5.66
CA ALA A 212 5.17 8.89 -7.05
C ALA A 212 4.23 8.13 -7.99
N MET A 213 3.78 6.94 -7.59
CA MET A 213 2.75 6.20 -8.33
C MET A 213 1.44 6.98 -8.45
N ALA A 214 0.99 7.58 -7.36
CA ALA A 214 -0.22 8.39 -7.35
C ALA A 214 -0.11 9.61 -8.27
N VAL A 215 1.03 10.33 -8.24
CA VAL A 215 1.31 11.46 -9.15
C VAL A 215 1.28 11.01 -10.61
N ILE A 216 2.02 9.95 -10.96
CA ILE A 216 2.11 9.43 -12.33
C ILE A 216 0.72 9.05 -12.87
N GLU A 217 -0.10 8.38 -12.05
CA GLU A 217 -1.46 7.98 -12.45
C GLU A 217 -2.41 9.19 -12.58
N LEU A 218 -2.31 10.19 -11.70
CA LEU A 218 -3.12 11.39 -11.81
C LEU A 218 -2.76 12.21 -13.06
N GLU A 219 -1.49 12.26 -13.45
CA GLU A 219 -1.03 12.95 -14.66
C GLU A 219 -1.47 12.24 -15.94
N LYS A 220 -1.48 10.90 -15.96
CA LYS A 220 -2.02 10.13 -17.09
C LYS A 220 -3.50 10.39 -17.33
N ASN A 221 -4.27 10.61 -16.27
CA ASN A 221 -5.72 10.84 -16.38
C ASN A 221 -6.08 12.30 -16.71
N ARG A 222 -5.09 13.22 -16.79
CA ARG A 222 -5.27 14.62 -17.19
C ARG A 222 -5.00 14.86 -18.69
N ASN A 223 -4.32 13.93 -19.35
CA ASN A 223 -3.97 13.97 -20.78
C ASN A 223 -4.84 12.98 -21.58
#